data_AF-A0A0N4U1Y7-F1
#
_entry.id   AF-A0A0N4U1Y7-F1
#
_cell.length_a   1.000
_cell.length_b   1.000
_cell.length_c   1.000
_cell.angle_alpha   90.00
_cell.angle_beta   90.00
_cell.angle_gamma   90.00
#
_symmetry.space_group_name_H-M   'P 1'
#
loop_
_entity.id
_entity.type
_entity.pdbx_description
1 polymer ?
#
loop_
_entity_poly.entity_id
_entity_poly.type
_entity_poly.pdbx_seq_one_letter_code
_entity_poly.pdbx_strand_id
1 'polypeptide(L)'
;MLVKYLCSCLLVVLWDKIVRRNDLTVINEQRISPKYYFTDDGTNLLNHPNVTLVLRWNVVPNAGYLALAQGEGQHILHFPPTYYTGRF
;
A
#
# COMPACT_ATOMS: atom_id res chain seq x y z
N MET A 1 -14.89 -2.52 -6.33
CA MET A 1 -13.68 -3.11 -5.70
C MET A 1 -12.84 -1.98 -5.16
N LEU A 2 -12.38 -2.07 -3.91
CA LEU A 2 -11.45 -1.10 -3.32
C LEU A 2 -10.10 -1.77 -3.16
N VAL A 3 -9.11 -1.32 -3.90
CA VAL A 3 -7.75 -1.84 -3.88
C VAL A 3 -6.87 -0.93 -3.03
N LYS A 4 -6.05 -1.52 -2.17
CA LYS A 4 -5.14 -0.82 -1.26
C LYS A 4 -3.78 -1.49 -1.27
N TYR A 5 -2.72 -0.68 -1.29
CA TYR A 5 -1.36 -1.16 -1.05
C TYR A 5 -0.99 -0.83 0.40
N LEU A 6 -0.81 -1.88 1.20
CA LEU A 6 -0.66 -1.79 2.64
C LEU A 6 0.74 -2.21 3.06
N CYS A 7 1.31 -1.47 4.01
CA CYS A 7 2.47 -1.90 4.77
C CYS A 7 2.03 -2.74 5.99
N SER A 8 2.55 -3.96 6.14
CA SER A 8 2.19 -4.86 7.23
C SER A 8 2.63 -4.35 8.61
N CYS A 9 3.75 -3.63 8.69
CA CYS A 9 4.36 -3.24 9.97
C CYS A 9 3.61 -2.09 10.67
N LEU A 10 2.89 -1.24 9.92
CA LEU A 10 2.26 -0.03 10.48
C LEU A 10 0.80 0.21 10.04
N LEU A 11 0.19 -0.74 9.32
CA LEU A 11 -1.17 -0.58 8.74
C LEU A 11 -1.35 0.72 7.92
N VAL A 12 -0.25 1.24 7.37
CA VAL A 12 -0.26 2.43 6.52
C VAL A 12 -0.65 2.02 5.10
N VAL A 13 -1.65 2.68 4.56
CA VAL A 13 -1.99 2.61 3.13
C VAL A 13 -1.09 3.59 2.39
N LEU A 14 -0.34 3.14 1.39
CA LEU A 14 0.46 4.05 0.55
C LEU A 14 -0.34 4.56 -0.64
N TRP A 15 -1.27 3.73 -1.11
CA TRP A 15 -2.07 3.96 -2.29
C TRP A 15 -3.40 3.22 -2.20
N ASP A 16 -4.46 3.87 -2.68
CA ASP A 16 -5.78 3.29 -2.80
C ASP A 16 -6.42 3.65 -4.15
N LYS A 17 -7.17 2.71 -4.72
CA LYS A 17 -7.99 2.92 -5.92
C LYS A 17 -9.32 2.21 -5.80
N ILE A 18 -10.39 2.92 -6.15
CA ILE A 18 -11.71 2.34 -6.34
C ILE A 18 -11.84 1.93 -7.79
N VAL A 19 -12.02 0.62 -8.03
CA VAL A 19 -12.30 0.04 -9.34
C VAL A 19 -13.80 -0.28 -9.39
N ARG A 20 -14.51 0.39 -10.30
CA ARG A 20 -15.94 0.18 -10.56
C ARG A 20 -16.14 -1.01 -11.50
N ARG A 21 -17.37 -1.53 -11.56
CA ARG A 21 -17.71 -2.71 -12.38
C ARG A 21 -17.39 -2.53 -13.87
N ASN A 22 -17.50 -1.30 -14.37
CA ASN A 22 -17.29 -0.99 -15.78
C ASN A 22 -15.83 -0.57 -16.07
N ASP A 23 -14.95 -0.57 -15.06
CA ASP A 23 -13.54 -0.28 -15.24
C ASP A 23 -12.81 -1.52 -15.78
N LEU A 24 -11.60 -1.31 -16.32
CA LEU A 24 -10.76 -2.39 -16.83
C LEU A 24 -10.54 -3.47 -15.76
N THR A 25 -10.63 -4.73 -16.18
CA THR A 25 -10.39 -5.91 -15.33
C THR A 25 -8.93 -6.04 -14.91
N VAL A 26 -8.02 -5.54 -15.75
CA VAL A 26 -6.58 -5.52 -15.51
C VAL A 26 -6.15 -4.13 -15.03
N ILE A 27 -5.61 -4.10 -13.82
CA ILE A 27 -5.00 -2.94 -13.16
C ILE A 27 -3.55 -2.84 -13.68
N ASN A 28 -3.28 -1.95 -14.64
CA ASN A 28 -1.94 -1.64 -15.13
C ASN A 28 -1.49 -0.25 -14.69
N GLU A 29 -1.06 -0.16 -13.44
CA GLU A 29 -0.66 1.09 -12.83
C GLU A 29 0.86 1.13 -12.72
N GLN A 30 1.48 1.88 -13.63
CA GLN A 30 2.92 2.09 -13.63
C GLN A 30 3.21 3.54 -13.22
N ARG A 31 4.29 3.74 -12.44
CA ARG A 31 4.78 5.08 -12.04
C ARG A 31 3.73 5.91 -11.27
N ILE A 32 2.99 5.28 -10.37
CA ILE A 32 2.04 6.00 -9.51
C ILE A 32 2.79 6.80 -8.46
N SER A 33 2.38 8.05 -8.24
CA SER A 33 2.77 8.80 -7.03
C SER A 33 2.06 8.21 -5.81
N PRO A 34 2.77 7.90 -4.71
CA PRO A 34 2.12 7.48 -3.48
C PRO A 34 1.23 8.62 -2.97
N LYS A 35 0.04 8.27 -2.46
CA LYS A 35 -0.86 9.22 -1.82
C LYS A 35 -0.40 9.56 -0.41
N TYR A 36 0.25 8.60 0.25
CA TYR A 36 0.81 8.73 1.58
C TYR A 36 2.30 8.41 1.54
N TYR A 37 3.12 9.34 2.03
CA TYR A 37 4.55 9.15 2.17
C TYR A 37 4.86 8.47 3.50
N PHE A 38 6.01 7.78 3.55
CA PHE A 38 6.57 7.31 4.81
C PHE A 38 7.15 8.51 5.56
N THR A 39 6.38 9.05 6.48
CA THR A 39 6.84 10.04 7.45
C THR A 39 7.08 9.35 8.78
N ASP A 40 8.28 9.50 9.32
CA ASP A 40 8.62 9.09 10.68
C ASP A 40 8.91 10.33 11.51
N ASP A 41 8.48 10.32 12.76
CA ASP A 41 8.86 11.34 13.75
C ASP A 41 10.22 11.06 14.40
N GLY A 42 10.89 9.99 13.96
CA GLY A 42 12.23 9.58 14.38
C GLY A 42 12.26 8.31 15.22
N THR A 43 11.11 7.67 15.48
CA THR A 43 11.04 6.60 16.48
C THR A 43 10.93 5.19 15.91
N ASN A 44 10.34 4.96 14.73
CA ASN A 44 9.88 3.61 14.38
C ASN A 44 10.16 3.10 12.96
N LEU A 45 10.56 3.98 12.02
CA LEU A 45 10.85 3.57 10.64
C LEU A 45 12.33 3.50 10.30
N LEU A 46 13.20 4.15 11.09
CA LEU A 46 14.65 4.10 10.89
C LEU A 46 15.18 2.67 10.96
N ASN A 47 16.06 2.33 10.02
CA ASN A 47 16.78 1.06 10.03
C ASN A 47 15.87 -0.18 10.10
N HIS A 48 14.62 -0.09 9.62
CA HIS A 48 13.73 -1.23 9.61
C HIS A 48 14.09 -2.16 8.44
N PRO A 49 14.56 -3.39 8.71
CA PRO A 49 15.09 -4.24 7.65
C PRO A 49 14.00 -4.88 6.81
N ASN A 50 12.81 -5.18 7.36
CA ASN A 50 11.84 -6.03 6.67
C ASN A 50 10.46 -5.37 6.60
N VAL A 51 10.35 -4.26 5.86
CA VAL A 51 9.05 -3.65 5.63
C VAL A 51 8.36 -4.35 4.48
N THR A 52 7.30 -5.10 4.80
CA THR A 52 6.56 -5.85 3.80
C THR A 52 5.36 -5.05 3.30
N LEU A 53 5.32 -4.84 1.99
CA LEU A 53 4.20 -4.28 1.27
C LEU A 53 3.37 -5.41 0.67
N VAL A 54 2.07 -5.34 0.92
CA VAL A 54 1.07 -6.29 0.44
C VAL A 54 -0.04 -5.56 -0.29
N LEU A 55 -0.44 -6.10 -1.45
CA LEU A 55 -1.63 -5.66 -2.14
C LEU A 55 -2.85 -6.35 -1.54
N ARG A 56 -3.85 -5.59 -1.11
CA ARG A 56 -5.12 -6.13 -0.61
C ARG A 56 -6.28 -5.39 -1.26
N TRP A 57 -7.39 -6.08 -1.45
CA TRP A 57 -8.60 -5.43 -1.92
C TRP A 57 -9.86 -6.02 -1.32
N ASN A 58 -10.87 -5.16 -1.26
CA ASN A 58 -12.21 -5.52 -0.82
C ASN A 58 -13.11 -5.60 -2.05
N VAL A 59 -13.77 -6.74 -2.22
CA VAL A 59 -14.84 -6.91 -3.19
C VAL A 59 -16.16 -6.61 -2.48
N VAL A 60 -16.75 -5.47 -2.83
CA VAL A 60 -18.06 -5.05 -2.33
C VAL A 60 -19.10 -5.48 -3.37
N PRO A 61 -19.91 -6.52 -3.11
CA PRO A 61 -21.03 -6.85 -3.99
C PRO A 61 -22.19 -5.87 -3.81
N ASN A 62 -23.17 -5.91 -4.71
CA ASN A 62 -24.39 -5.10 -4.58
C ASN A 62 -25.27 -5.55 -3.41
N ALA A 63 -25.21 -6.84 -3.05
CA ALA A 63 -25.88 -7.44 -1.90
C ALA A 63 -25.05 -8.64 -1.41
N GLY A 64 -25.08 -8.91 -0.11
CA GLY A 64 -24.38 -10.04 0.49
C GLY A 64 -23.05 -9.68 1.16
N TYR A 65 -22.11 -10.64 1.12
CA TYR A 65 -20.88 -10.61 1.94
C TYR A 65 -19.74 -9.80 1.31
N LEU A 66 -19.06 -9.00 2.14
CA LEU A 66 -17.84 -8.30 1.77
C LEU A 66 -16.65 -9.26 1.74
N ALA A 67 -16.15 -9.60 0.55
CA ALA A 67 -14.98 -10.46 0.44
C ALA A 67 -13.69 -9.63 0.55
N LEU A 68 -12.76 -10.12 1.37
CA LEU A 68 -11.41 -9.59 1.48
C LEU A 68 -10.47 -10.51 0.71
N ALA A 69 -9.62 -9.94 -0.14
CA ALA A 69 -8.63 -10.69 -0.90
C ALA A 69 -7.26 -10.02 -0.77
N GLN A 70 -6.21 -10.85 -0.85
CA GLN A 70 -4.83 -10.40 -0.90
C GLN A 70 -4.25 -10.84 -2.24
N GLY A 71 -3.44 -9.97 -2.84
CA GLY A 71 -2.71 -10.27 -4.05
C GLY A 71 -1.65 -11.35 -3.81
N GLU A 72 -1.30 -12.04 -4.87
CA GLU A 72 -0.16 -12.94 -4.84
C GLU A 72 1.15 -12.13 -4.77
N GLY A 73 2.05 -12.60 -3.91
CA GLY A 73 3.34 -11.96 -3.68
C GLY A 73 3.30 -10.84 -2.64
N GLN A 74 4.50 -10.48 -2.22
CA GLN A 74 4.77 -9.40 -1.28
C GLN A 74 6.07 -8.73 -1.69
N HIS A 75 6.19 -7.43 -1.43
CA HIS A 75 7.41 -6.69 -1.72
C HIS A 75 8.08 -6.28 -0.42
N ILE A 76 9.35 -6.63 -0.25
CA ILE A 76 10.11 -6.28 0.96
C ILE A 76 10.95 -5.04 0.63
N LEU A 77 10.77 -4.00 1.43
CA LEU A 77 11.55 -2.79 1.43
C LEU A 77 12.45 -2.73 2.66
N HIS A 78 13.66 -2.20 2.44
CA HIS A 78 14.60 -1.89 3.49
C HIS A 78 14.62 -0.37 3.67
N PHE A 79 14.31 0.10 4.88
CA PHE A 79 14.48 1.52 5.19
C PHE A 79 15.94 1.82 5.52
N PRO A 80 16.49 2.96 5.04
CA PRO A 80 17.86 3.32 5.32
C PRO A 80 18.05 3.63 6.82
N PRO A 81 19.30 3.51 7.32
CA PRO A 81 19.61 3.81 8.72
C PRO A 81 19.64 5.32 9.03
N THR A 82 19.66 6.16 8.00
CA THR A 82 19.70 7.62 8.14
C THR A 82 18.62 8.25 7.28
N TYR A 83 17.94 9.25 7.84
CA TYR A 83 17.04 10.09 7.05
C TYR A 83 17.82 11.05 6.17
N TYR A 84 17.27 11.34 4.98
CA TYR A 84 17.71 12.48 4.20
C TYR A 84 17.31 13.75 4.95
N THR A 85 18.27 14.43 5.56
CA THR A 85 18.10 15.77 6.11
C THR A 85 18.31 16.80 5.00
N GLY A 86 17.45 16.77 3.98
CA GLY A 86 17.36 17.84 2.99
C GLY A 86 16.40 18.92 3.48
N ARG A 87 16.78 20.20 3.39
CA ARG A 87 15.79 21.29 3.45
C ARG A 87 14.90 21.17 2.21
N PHE A 88 13.63 20.80 2.41
CA PHE A 88 12.57 21.23 1.52
C PHE A 88 12.17 22.66 1.92
#